data_AF-A0A0C3JI14-F1
#
_entry.id   AF-A0A0C3JI14-F1
#
_cell.length_a   1.000
_cell.length_b   1.000
_cell.length_c   1.000
_cell.angle_alpha   90.00
_cell.angle_beta   90.00
_cell.angle_gamma   90.00
#
_symmetry.space_group_name_H-M   'P 1'
#
loop_
_entity.id
_entity.type
_entity.pdbx_description
1 polymer ?
#
loop_
_entity_poly.entity_id
_entity_poly.type
_entity_poly.pdbx_seq_one_letter_code
_entity_poly.pdbx_strand_id
1 'polypeptide(L)'
;GPTLMDKFNGDQFSNLWASNWYYPFNSHNEWELASWLLHSGLSMRAIDSFLSLSIISLSLFSPKIIMDVCQIQLLNISFHTARALHGLAELLPGRLHCHSMEITPSQPTKHPVHLYWHNPLECIVWLLNHPLFSDQLILL
;
A
#
# COMPACT_ATOMS: atom_id res chain seq x y z
N GLY A 1 7.35 29.17 -3.26
CA GLY A 1 7.64 27.83 -2.74
C GLY A 1 7.16 26.79 -3.76
N PRO A 2 7.69 25.56 -3.75
CA PRO A 2 7.27 24.51 -4.69
C PRO A 2 5.78 24.24 -4.54
N THR A 3 5.09 24.06 -5.68
CA THR A 3 3.67 23.68 -5.72
C THR A 3 3.48 22.25 -5.21
N LEU A 4 2.23 21.86 -4.94
CA LEU A 4 1.91 20.47 -4.59
C LEU A 4 2.38 19.51 -5.67
N MET A 5 2.16 19.87 -6.93
CA MET A 5 2.60 19.06 -8.08
C MET A 5 4.12 18.99 -8.18
N ASP A 6 4.85 20.06 -7.81
CA ASP A 6 6.32 20.01 -7.75
C ASP A 6 6.81 19.04 -6.66
N LYS A 7 6.13 18.97 -5.52
CA LYS A 7 6.44 18.01 -4.45
C LYS A 7 6.07 16.57 -4.84
N PHE A 8 4.95 16.39 -5.52
CA PHE A 8 4.50 15.09 -6.03
C PHE A 8 5.46 14.55 -7.09
N ASN A 9 5.82 15.36 -8.07
CA ASN A 9 6.78 14.98 -9.13
C ASN A 9 8.21 14.80 -8.59
N GLY A 10 8.56 15.52 -7.52
CA GLY A 10 9.84 15.42 -6.84
C GLY A 10 9.97 14.23 -5.88
N ASP A 11 8.91 13.43 -5.67
CA ASP A 11 9.01 12.23 -4.86
C ASP A 11 9.95 11.20 -5.52
N GLN A 12 10.76 10.52 -4.70
CA GLN A 12 11.77 9.58 -5.19
C GLN A 12 11.18 8.39 -5.96
N PHE A 13 9.89 8.11 -5.79
CA PHE A 13 9.17 7.03 -6.47
C PHE A 13 8.17 7.52 -7.52
N SER A 14 8.09 8.83 -7.77
CA SER A 14 7.12 9.44 -8.71
C SER A 14 7.17 8.81 -10.11
N ASN A 15 8.37 8.54 -10.63
CA ASN A 15 8.58 7.88 -11.92
C ASN A 15 8.16 6.41 -11.92
N LEU A 16 8.28 5.71 -10.79
CA LEU A 16 7.90 4.30 -10.67
C LEU A 16 6.37 4.16 -10.59
N TRP A 17 5.70 5.06 -9.88
CA TRP A 17 4.23 5.13 -9.82
C TRP A 17 3.58 5.40 -11.17
N ALA A 18 4.20 6.24 -12.01
CA ALA A 18 3.71 6.45 -13.37
C ALA A 18 3.69 5.17 -14.22
N SER A 19 4.60 4.23 -13.93
CA SER A 19 4.70 2.95 -14.65
C SER A 19 3.89 1.82 -14.00
N ASN A 20 3.66 1.89 -12.69
CA ASN A 20 3.00 0.86 -11.91
C ASN A 20 2.27 1.47 -10.70
N TRP A 21 0.94 1.49 -10.77
CA TRP A 21 0.07 2.00 -9.69
C TRP A 21 0.07 1.14 -8.42
N TYR A 22 0.70 -0.03 -8.45
CA TYR A 22 0.79 -0.95 -7.32
C TYR A 22 2.17 -0.99 -6.68
N TYR A 23 3.12 -0.17 -7.16
CA TYR A 23 4.46 -0.10 -6.58
C TYR A 23 4.38 0.15 -5.06
N PRO A 24 5.15 -0.58 -4.23
CA PRO A 24 6.33 -1.37 -4.59
C PRO A 24 6.05 -2.81 -5.06
N PHE A 25 4.78 -3.21 -5.17
CA PHE A 25 4.36 -4.53 -5.65
C PHE A 25 4.26 -4.56 -7.18
N ASN A 26 4.47 -5.71 -7.81
CA ASN A 26 4.52 -5.83 -9.26
C ASN A 26 3.14 -5.78 -9.93
N SER A 27 2.07 -6.06 -9.20
CA SER A 27 0.72 -6.15 -9.75
C SER A 27 -0.36 -5.99 -8.69
N HIS A 28 -1.59 -5.76 -9.15
CA HIS A 28 -2.79 -5.78 -8.31
C HIS A 28 -2.90 -7.06 -7.48
N ASN A 29 -2.78 -8.23 -8.13
CA ASN A 29 -2.92 -9.52 -7.43
C ASN A 29 -1.86 -9.74 -6.35
N GLU A 30 -0.64 -9.27 -6.61
CA GLU A 30 0.42 -9.30 -5.60
C GLU A 30 0.08 -8.37 -4.43
N TRP A 31 -0.42 -7.17 -4.71
CA TRP A 31 -0.85 -6.24 -3.68
C TRP A 31 -2.01 -6.79 -2.84
N GLU A 32 -2.99 -7.42 -3.46
CA GLU A 32 -4.13 -8.04 -2.76
C GLU A 32 -3.63 -9.10 -1.77
N LEU A 33 -2.74 -9.99 -2.23
CA LEU A 33 -2.12 -11.00 -1.37
C LEU A 33 -1.30 -10.37 -0.24
N ALA A 34 -0.46 -9.38 -0.57
CA ALA A 34 0.38 -8.67 0.38
C ALA A 34 -0.46 -7.99 1.47
N SER A 35 -1.48 -7.25 1.06
CA SER A 35 -2.43 -6.57 1.95
C SER A 35 -3.14 -7.58 2.86
N TRP A 36 -3.63 -8.69 2.31
CA TRP A 36 -4.26 -9.73 3.12
C TRP A 36 -3.28 -10.30 4.16
N LEU A 37 -2.05 -10.63 3.75
CA LEU A 37 -1.02 -11.16 4.67
C LEU A 37 -0.68 -10.17 5.78
N LEU A 38 -0.50 -8.89 5.47
CA LEU A 38 -0.19 -7.83 6.44
C LEU A 38 -1.31 -7.65 7.49
N HIS A 39 -2.57 -7.85 7.11
CA HIS A 39 -3.73 -7.65 7.99
C HIS A 39 -4.29 -8.95 8.60
N SER A 40 -3.78 -10.12 8.19
CA SER A 40 -4.27 -11.44 8.61
C SER A 40 -4.02 -11.78 10.10
N GLY A 41 -3.13 -11.05 10.77
CA GLY A 41 -2.67 -11.38 12.13
C GLY A 41 -1.74 -12.60 12.20
N LEU A 42 -1.30 -13.13 11.06
CA LEU A 42 -0.33 -14.22 11.01
C LEU A 42 1.03 -13.78 11.57
N SER A 43 1.68 -14.66 12.31
CA SER A 43 3.07 -14.44 12.71
C SER A 43 4.01 -14.46 11.50
N MET A 44 5.17 -13.77 11.59
CA MET A 44 6.18 -13.81 10.53
C MET A 44 6.56 -15.24 10.10
N ARG A 45 6.66 -16.17 11.07
CA ARG A 45 6.96 -17.58 10.77
C ARG A 45 5.84 -18.27 9.99
N ALA A 46 4.58 -17.96 10.30
CA ALA A 46 3.43 -18.50 9.58
C ALA A 46 3.38 -17.96 8.14
N ILE A 47 3.72 -16.68 7.95
CA ILE A 47 3.86 -16.07 6.62
C ILE A 47 5.01 -16.74 5.84
N ASP A 48 6.18 -16.93 6.44
CA ASP A 48 7.30 -17.64 5.79
C ASP A 48 6.92 -19.09 5.43
N SER A 49 6.18 -19.78 6.30
CA SER A 49 5.67 -21.12 6.03
C SER A 49 4.65 -21.13 4.88
N PHE A 50 3.80 -20.10 4.79
CA PHE A 50 2.86 -19.95 3.69
C PHE A 50 3.60 -19.70 2.37
N LEU A 51 4.57 -18.78 2.35
CA LEU A 51 5.34 -18.44 1.14
C LEU A 51 6.23 -19.60 0.65
N SER A 52 6.57 -20.55 1.51
CA SER A 52 7.33 -21.75 1.14
C SER A 52 6.47 -22.91 0.59
N LEU A 53 5.14 -22.78 0.59
CA LEU A 53 4.26 -23.81 0.01
C LEU A 53 4.58 -24.02 -1.47
N SER A 54 4.61 -25.28 -1.90
CA SER A 54 4.97 -25.67 -3.26
C SER A 54 4.12 -25.01 -4.34
N ILE A 55 2.87 -24.64 -4.07
CA ILE A 55 2.02 -23.89 -5.02
C ILE A 55 2.49 -22.45 -5.25
N ILE A 56 3.09 -21.83 -4.23
CA ILE A 56 3.69 -20.48 -4.28
C ILE A 56 5.15 -20.57 -4.74
N SER A 57 5.83 -21.69 -4.48
CA SER A 57 7.23 -21.93 -4.85
C SER A 57 7.41 -22.51 -6.28
N LEU A 58 6.43 -23.23 -6.84
CA LEU A 58 6.51 -23.80 -8.21
C LEU A 58 6.53 -22.72 -9.30
N SER A 59 5.99 -21.52 -9.01
CA SER A 59 6.05 -20.37 -9.91
C SER A 59 7.49 -19.91 -10.20
N LEU A 60 8.47 -20.36 -9.41
CA LEU A 60 9.87 -19.92 -9.49
C LEU A 60 10.73 -20.78 -10.44
N PHE A 61 10.26 -21.95 -10.90
CA PHE A 61 11.12 -22.95 -11.55
C PHE A 61 10.64 -23.50 -12.90
N SER A 62 9.49 -23.10 -13.45
CA SER A 62 9.00 -23.69 -14.72
C SER A 62 8.83 -22.69 -15.87
N PRO A 63 9.49 -22.91 -17.03
CA PRO A 63 9.25 -22.14 -18.24
C PRO A 63 7.96 -22.62 -18.92
N LYS A 64 6.98 -21.70 -19.03
CA LYS A 64 5.99 -21.55 -20.12
C LYS A 64 5.05 -22.72 -20.52
N ILE A 65 5.22 -23.96 -20.05
CA ILE A 65 4.47 -25.15 -20.54
C ILE A 65 3.25 -25.52 -19.68
N ILE A 66 3.15 -25.06 -18.42
CA ILE A 66 2.05 -25.40 -17.48
C ILE A 66 1.14 -24.17 -17.26
N MET A 67 0.88 -23.40 -18.32
CA MET A 67 0.10 -22.15 -18.25
C MET A 67 -1.37 -22.31 -18.70
N ASP A 68 -1.77 -23.47 -19.22
CA ASP A 68 -3.10 -23.65 -19.80
C ASP A 68 -4.15 -24.22 -18.83
N VAL A 69 -3.80 -24.69 -17.64
CA VAL A 69 -4.75 -25.41 -16.75
C VAL A 69 -4.98 -24.75 -15.38
N CYS A 70 -4.13 -23.82 -14.95
CA CYS A 70 -4.33 -23.09 -13.70
C CYS A 70 -4.56 -21.60 -13.98
N GLN A 71 -5.82 -21.14 -13.89
CA GLN A 71 -6.19 -19.72 -13.84
C GLN A 71 -5.64 -18.98 -12.59
N ILE A 72 -4.86 -19.67 -11.76
CA ILE A 72 -4.10 -19.05 -10.69
C ILE A 72 -2.84 -18.51 -11.37
N GLN A 73 -2.89 -17.25 -11.80
CA GLN A 73 -1.72 -16.49 -12.23
C GLN A 73 -0.60 -16.76 -11.22
N LEU A 74 0.39 -17.54 -11.65
CA LEU A 74 1.56 -17.91 -10.87
C LEU A 74 2.27 -16.61 -10.49
N LEU A 75 1.97 -16.15 -9.29
CA LEU A 75 2.32 -14.87 -8.73
C LEU A 75 3.84 -14.69 -8.79
N ASN A 76 4.32 -13.92 -9.77
CA ASN A 76 5.68 -13.39 -9.80
C ASN A 76 5.79 -12.30 -8.73
N ILE A 77 5.69 -12.72 -7.47
CA ILE A 77 5.73 -11.85 -6.29
C ILE A 77 7.16 -11.37 -6.05
N SER A 78 7.29 -10.09 -5.74
CA SER A 78 8.52 -9.37 -5.41
C SER A 78 9.08 -9.72 -4.01
N PHE A 79 8.32 -10.44 -3.18
CA PHE A 79 8.73 -10.86 -1.84
C PHE A 79 8.63 -12.37 -1.63
N HIS A 80 9.60 -12.93 -0.92
CA HIS A 80 9.66 -14.37 -0.60
C HIS A 80 9.79 -14.68 0.89
N THR A 81 9.79 -13.65 1.73
CA THR A 81 9.82 -13.77 3.19
C THR A 81 8.89 -12.72 3.81
N ALA A 82 8.40 -12.99 5.00
CA ALA A 82 7.67 -12.03 5.81
C ALA A 82 8.48 -10.73 5.99
N ARG A 83 9.80 -10.85 6.17
CA ARG A 83 10.69 -9.69 6.29
C ARG A 83 10.71 -8.85 5.01
N ALA A 84 10.82 -9.49 3.85
CA ALA A 84 10.77 -8.78 2.56
C ALA A 84 9.42 -8.10 2.36
N LEU A 85 8.31 -8.78 2.67
CA LEU A 85 6.97 -8.20 2.62
C LEU A 85 6.85 -6.95 3.51
N HIS A 86 7.30 -7.03 4.76
CA HIS A 86 7.31 -5.88 5.66
C HIS A 86 8.20 -4.75 5.17
N GLY A 87 9.38 -5.05 4.61
CA GLY A 87 10.25 -4.04 4.01
C GLY A 87 9.61 -3.33 2.82
N LEU A 88 8.82 -4.03 1.99
CA LEU A 88 8.02 -3.40 0.95
C LEU A 88 6.88 -2.57 1.54
N ALA A 89 6.23 -3.06 2.60
CA ALA A 89 5.17 -2.31 3.28
C ALA A 89 5.69 -1.00 3.91
N GLU A 90 6.96 -0.94 4.32
CA GLU A 90 7.61 0.29 4.81
C GLU A 90 7.82 1.35 3.71
N LEU A 91 7.83 0.95 2.43
CA LEU A 91 7.89 1.86 1.29
C LEU A 91 6.51 2.44 0.93
N LEU A 92 5.43 1.92 1.52
CA LEU A 92 4.10 2.49 1.32
C LEU A 92 4.03 3.90 1.93
N PRO A 93 3.21 4.79 1.35
CA PRO A 93 3.05 6.12 1.91
C PRO A 93 2.59 6.02 3.37
N GLY A 94 3.40 6.57 4.27
CA GLY A 94 3.20 6.50 5.71
C GLY A 94 1.86 7.05 6.17
N ARG A 95 1.47 6.79 7.43
CA ARG A 95 0.16 7.21 7.94
C ARG A 95 -0.05 8.72 7.81
N LEU A 96 -1.28 9.10 7.47
CA LEU A 96 -1.71 10.49 7.51
C LEU A 96 -1.58 11.06 8.93
N HIS A 97 -0.92 12.20 9.04
CA HIS A 97 -0.80 12.91 10.31
C HIS A 97 -2.15 13.53 10.66
N CYS A 98 -2.64 13.27 11.86
CA CYS A 98 -3.83 13.93 12.40
C CYS A 98 -3.38 15.18 13.14
N HIS A 99 -3.92 16.33 12.75
CA HIS A 99 -3.76 17.59 13.46
C HIS A 99 -4.87 17.73 14.50
N SER A 100 -4.53 18.36 15.62
CA SER A 100 -5.48 18.71 16.66
C SER A 100 -5.25 20.14 17.12
N MET A 101 -6.31 20.90 17.33
CA MET A 101 -6.25 22.22 17.94
C MET A 101 -7.46 22.44 18.83
N GLU A 102 -7.23 23.08 19.96
CA GLU A 102 -8.32 23.53 20.83
C GLU A 102 -9.05 24.71 20.17
N ILE A 103 -10.36 24.60 20.04
CA ILE A 103 -11.22 25.66 19.51
C ILE A 103 -12.07 26.23 20.64
N THR A 104 -12.33 27.53 20.56
CA THR A 104 -13.25 28.20 21.48
C THR A 104 -14.65 28.24 20.83
N PRO A 105 -15.58 27.36 21.24
CA PRO A 105 -16.94 27.39 20.72
C PRO A 105 -17.66 28.68 21.14
N SER A 106 -18.62 29.13 20.32
CA SER A 106 -19.45 30.31 20.62
C SER A 106 -20.34 30.12 21.86
N GLN A 107 -20.58 28.88 22.26
CA GLN A 107 -21.37 28.51 23.44
C GLN A 107 -20.46 27.89 24.51
N PRO A 108 -20.69 28.14 25.81
CA PRO A 108 -19.86 27.59 26.87
C PRO A 108 -19.95 26.06 26.90
N THR A 109 -18.80 25.40 26.84
CA THR A 109 -18.68 23.95 27.04
C THR A 109 -18.02 23.65 28.39
N LYS A 110 -18.40 22.52 29.00
CA LYS A 110 -17.81 22.08 30.29
C LYS A 110 -16.34 21.68 30.17
N HIS A 111 -15.89 21.33 28.96
CA HIS A 111 -14.55 20.87 28.66
C HIS A 111 -14.03 21.57 27.39
N PRO A 112 -12.69 21.68 27.24
CA PRO A 112 -12.04 22.07 26.00
C PRO A 112 -12.57 21.29 24.81
N VAL A 113 -12.87 21.97 23.71
CA VAL A 113 -13.26 21.33 22.47
C VAL A 113 -12.03 21.24 21.57
N HIS A 114 -11.62 20.02 21.22
CA HIS A 114 -10.55 19.79 20.27
C HIS A 114 -11.14 19.50 18.89
N LEU A 115 -10.73 20.29 17.90
CA LEU A 115 -10.95 19.99 16.49
C LEU A 115 -9.82 19.09 16.01
N TYR A 116 -10.17 17.95 15.44
CA TYR A 116 -9.25 17.05 14.77
C TYR A 116 -9.46 17.12 13.26
N TRP A 117 -8.39 17.25 12.51
CA TRP A 117 -8.45 17.25 11.05
C TRP A 117 -7.17 16.68 10.44
N HIS A 118 -7.27 16.28 9.17
CA HIS A 118 -6.10 16.00 8.35
C HIS A 118 -5.90 17.13 7.34
N ASN A 119 -4.66 17.39 6.96
CA ASN A 119 -4.38 18.32 5.86
C ASN A 119 -4.99 17.73 4.56
N PRO A 120 -5.95 18.41 3.91
CA PRO A 120 -6.64 17.84 2.74
C PRO A 120 -5.69 17.60 1.57
N LEU A 121 -4.64 18.41 1.43
CA LEU A 121 -3.63 18.22 0.38
C LEU A 121 -2.78 16.97 0.64
N GLU A 122 -2.40 16.73 1.90
CA GLU A 122 -1.71 15.50 2.30
C GLU A 122 -2.61 14.28 2.11
N CYS A 123 -3.92 14.40 2.40
CA CYS A 123 -4.89 13.34 2.16
C CYS A 123 -4.97 12.96 0.68
N ILE A 124 -5.06 13.95 -0.22
CA ILE A 124 -5.16 13.70 -1.66
C ILE A 124 -3.88 13.05 -2.17
N VAL A 125 -2.71 13.58 -1.80
CA VAL A 125 -1.41 13.00 -2.19
C VAL A 125 -1.29 11.57 -1.66
N TRP A 126 -1.61 11.34 -0.39
CA TRP A 126 -1.58 10.00 0.19
C TRP A 126 -2.54 9.05 -0.52
N LEU A 127 -3.78 9.49 -0.78
CA LEU A 127 -4.80 8.68 -1.45
C LEU A 127 -4.38 8.27 -2.86
N LEU A 128 -3.84 9.22 -3.64
CA LEU A 128 -3.36 8.98 -5.01
C LEU A 128 -2.15 8.04 -5.05
N ASN A 129 -1.37 8.00 -3.98
CA ASN A 129 -0.13 7.21 -3.91
C ASN A 129 -0.32 5.87 -3.21
N HIS A 130 -1.52 5.57 -2.71
CA HIS A 130 -1.75 4.39 -1.91
C HIS A 130 -2.41 3.27 -2.72
N PRO A 131 -1.78 2.08 -2.85
CA PRO A 131 -2.22 1.03 -3.77
C PRO A 131 -3.61 0.45 -3.47
N LEU A 132 -4.10 0.57 -2.23
CA LEU A 132 -5.51 0.28 -1.86
C LEU A 132 -6.56 1.03 -2.70
N PHE A 133 -6.26 2.24 -3.18
CA PHE A 133 -7.22 3.08 -3.90
C PHE A 133 -6.95 3.14 -5.40
N SER A 134 -5.93 2.45 -5.90
CA SER A 134 -5.52 2.51 -7.30
C SER A 134 -6.69 2.20 -8.24
N ASP A 135 -7.51 1.17 -7.95
CA ASP A 135 -8.66 0.84 -8.82
C ASP A 135 -9.83 1.83 -8.75
N GLN A 136 -9.98 2.52 -7.63
CA GLN A 136 -11.10 3.43 -7.39
C GLN A 136 -10.89 4.81 -8.01
N LEU A 137 -9.62 5.18 -8.26
CA LEU A 137 -9.24 6.50 -8.75
C LEU A 137 -9.03 6.55 -10.28
N ILE A 138 -9.02 5.40 -10.96
CA ILE A 138 -8.90 5.31 -12.44
C ILE A 138 -10.14 5.85 -13.18
N LEU A 139 -11.25 6.09 -12.48
CA LEU A 139 -12.52 6.55 -13.05
C LEU A 139 -12.71 8.08 -13.10
N LEU A 140 -11.66 8.86 -12.82
CA LEU A 140 -11.63 10.33 -12.97
C LEU A 140 -10.73 10.74 -14.14
#